data_AF-A0A2M7AJ63-F1
#
_entry.id   AF-A0A2M7AJ63-F1
#
_cell.length_a   1.000
_cell.length_b   1.000
_cell.length_c   1.000
_cell.angle_alpha   90.00
_cell.angle_beta   90.00
_cell.angle_gamma   90.00
#
_symmetry.space_group_name_H-M   'P 1'
#
loop_
_entity.id
_entity.type
_entity.pdbx_description
1 polymer ?
#
loop_
_entity_poly.entity_id
_entity_poly.type
_entity_poly.pdbx_seq_one_letter_code
_entity_poly.pdbx_strand_id
1 'polypeptide(L)'
;MKKHSAQQITGDSQKQEWRHPGGKLRELGPESLSDAELLAILISTGSKEKTAEKIAEEVLEKFGSFKGMASQPLRKFLEIKGLGDVKIIRIAAAFEIAQRILNIVLKSHLEDYEDWKNERLKSEI
;
A
#
# COMPACT_ATOMS: atom_id res chain seq x y z
N MET A 1 56.67 -6.23 28.31
CA MET A 1 56.42 -6.66 26.91
C MET A 1 55.89 -8.10 26.92
N LYS A 2 54.57 -8.28 26.86
CA LYS A 2 53.92 -9.54 26.51
C LYS A 2 52.83 -9.24 25.48
N LYS A 3 52.76 -10.14 24.51
CA LYS A 3 52.18 -10.01 23.19
C LYS A 3 50.64 -9.94 23.21
N HIS A 4 50.12 -9.20 22.24
CA HIS A 4 48.90 -9.43 21.47
C HIS A 4 47.73 -10.20 22.11
N SER A 5 46.62 -9.51 22.26
CA SER A 5 45.29 -10.06 21.97
C SER A 5 44.47 -8.95 21.33
N ALA A 6 44.59 -8.84 20.01
CA ALA A 6 43.67 -8.05 19.20
C ALA A 6 42.31 -8.74 19.32
N GLN A 7 41.40 -8.14 20.10
CA GLN A 7 40.00 -8.53 20.09
C GLN A 7 39.46 -8.17 18.70
N GLN A 8 39.15 -9.22 17.95
CA GLN A 8 38.55 -9.14 16.63
C GLN A 8 37.21 -8.42 16.71
N ILE A 9 37.12 -7.35 15.94
CA ILE A 9 35.87 -6.78 15.46
C ILE A 9 35.20 -7.86 14.61
N THR A 10 34.08 -8.42 15.08
CA THR A 10 33.07 -8.98 14.20
C THR A 10 31.75 -8.32 14.57
N GLY A 11 31.42 -7.27 13.82
CA GLY A 11 30.09 -6.70 13.82
C GLY A 11 29.15 -7.74 13.24
N ASP A 12 28.49 -8.48 14.11
CA ASP A 12 27.38 -9.33 13.73
C ASP A 12 26.24 -8.42 13.25
N SER A 13 26.22 -8.14 11.94
CA SER A 13 25.09 -7.52 11.28
C SER A 13 23.97 -8.55 11.27
N GLN A 14 23.32 -8.74 12.41
CA GLN A 14 22.11 -9.53 12.52
C GLN A 14 21.10 -8.93 11.55
N LYS A 15 20.88 -9.61 10.42
CA LYS A 15 19.80 -9.28 9.48
C LYS A 15 18.49 -9.43 10.24
N GLN A 16 17.96 -8.32 10.75
CA GLN A 16 16.64 -8.29 11.32
C GLN A 16 15.63 -8.60 10.22
N GLU A 17 15.03 -9.79 10.26
CA GLU A 17 13.96 -10.17 9.33
C GLU A 17 12.67 -9.43 9.70
N TRP A 18 12.32 -8.43 8.90
CA TRP A 18 11.05 -7.72 9.04
C TRP A 18 9.91 -8.60 8.53
N ARG A 19 9.12 -9.17 9.46
CA ARG A 19 7.99 -10.05 9.12
C ARG A 19 6.63 -9.37 9.20
N HIS A 20 6.50 -8.32 10.02
CA HIS A 20 5.24 -7.59 10.15
C HIS A 20 5.07 -6.59 8.99
N PRO A 21 3.88 -6.50 8.35
CA PRO A 21 3.66 -5.65 7.17
C PRO A 21 4.13 -4.20 7.34
N GLY A 22 3.78 -3.56 8.46
CA GLY A 22 4.19 -2.17 8.72
C GLY A 22 5.71 -2.00 8.89
N GLY A 23 6.41 -3.03 9.38
CA GLY A 23 7.87 -3.02 9.47
C GLY A 23 8.50 -3.18 8.08
N LYS A 24 7.98 -4.12 7.28
CA LYS A 24 8.39 -4.29 5.88
C LYS A 24 8.22 -3.00 5.08
N LEU A 25 7.06 -2.35 5.17
CA LEU A 25 6.81 -1.11 4.44
C LEU A 25 7.81 -0.01 4.82
N ARG A 26 8.15 0.12 6.11
CA ARG A 26 9.09 1.13 6.60
C ARG A 26 10.52 0.87 6.15
N GLU A 27 10.97 -0.38 6.22
CA GLU A 27 12.39 -0.72 6.17
C GLU A 27 12.82 -1.30 4.81
N LEU A 28 11.88 -1.94 4.11
CA LEU A 28 12.11 -2.63 2.83
C LEU A 28 11.32 -2.02 1.67
N GLY A 29 10.48 -1.02 1.93
CA GLY A 29 9.69 -0.34 0.90
C GLY A 29 8.43 -1.10 0.46
N PRO A 30 7.51 -0.42 -0.26
CA PRO A 30 6.22 -0.96 -0.69
C PRO A 30 6.33 -2.17 -1.64
N GLU A 31 7.39 -2.24 -2.44
CA GLU A 31 7.68 -3.32 -3.38
C GLU A 31 7.90 -4.68 -2.71
N SER A 32 8.22 -4.68 -1.41
CA SER A 32 8.40 -5.90 -0.63
C SER A 32 7.07 -6.52 -0.14
N LEU A 33 5.95 -5.81 -0.29
CA LEU A 33 4.65 -6.21 0.23
C LEU A 33 3.78 -6.84 -0.86
N SER A 34 3.04 -7.86 -0.46
CA SER A 34 1.87 -8.33 -1.20
C SER A 34 0.69 -7.37 -1.02
N ASP A 35 -0.31 -7.46 -1.91
CA ASP A 35 -1.57 -6.73 -1.80
C ASP A 35 -2.27 -7.00 -0.45
N ALA A 36 -2.22 -8.25 0.03
CA ALA A 36 -2.80 -8.61 1.32
C ALA A 36 -2.09 -7.90 2.48
N GLU A 37 -0.76 -7.79 2.44
CA GLU A 37 0.00 -7.07 3.47
C GLU A 37 -0.26 -5.56 3.41
N LEU A 38 -0.35 -4.95 2.23
CA LEU A 38 -0.74 -3.54 2.06
C LEU A 38 -2.12 -3.27 2.66
N LEU A 39 -3.08 -4.15 2.38
CA LEU A 39 -4.43 -4.04 2.92
C LEU A 39 -4.46 -4.28 4.44
N ALA A 40 -3.65 -5.21 4.95
CA ALA A 40 -3.53 -5.48 6.38
C ALA A 40 -3.05 -4.25 7.16
N ILE A 41 -2.17 -3.44 6.58
CA ILE A 41 -1.74 -2.15 7.17
C ILE A 41 -2.92 -1.19 7.32
N LEU A 42 -3.79 -1.10 6.31
CA LEU A 42 -5.00 -0.27 6.39
C LEU A 42 -6.00 -0.79 7.43
N ILE A 43 -6.14 -2.12 7.53
CA ILE A 43 -6.96 -2.80 8.55
C ILE A 43 -6.42 -2.55 9.96
N SER A 44 -5.09 -2.37 10.11
CA SER A 44 -4.33 -2.04 11.31
C SER A 44 -4.32 -3.12 12.40
N THR A 45 -5.48 -3.58 12.83
CA THR A 45 -5.60 -4.60 13.86
C THR A 45 -6.51 -5.72 13.38
N GLY A 46 -6.21 -6.94 13.83
CA GLY A 46 -7.05 -8.10 13.57
C GLY A 46 -8.42 -8.01 14.25
N SER A 47 -9.10 -9.14 14.33
CA SER A 47 -10.24 -9.35 15.21
C SER A 47 -9.84 -10.31 16.34
N LYS A 48 -10.80 -10.70 17.18
CA LYS A 48 -10.57 -11.75 18.18
C LYS A 48 -10.21 -13.11 17.55
N GLU A 49 -10.58 -13.34 16.29
CA GLU A 49 -10.48 -14.65 15.64
C GLU A 49 -9.45 -14.71 14.52
N LYS A 50 -9.09 -13.56 13.93
CA LYS A 50 -8.26 -13.49 12.72
C LYS A 50 -7.28 -12.33 12.80
N THR A 51 -6.06 -12.52 12.29
CA THR A 51 -5.09 -11.43 12.13
C THR A 51 -5.54 -10.44 11.05
N ALA A 52 -4.90 -9.27 10.98
CA ALA A 52 -5.22 -8.28 9.95
C ALA A 52 -4.92 -8.83 8.54
N GLU A 53 -3.84 -9.59 8.41
CA GLU A 53 -3.42 -10.28 7.18
C GLU A 53 -4.46 -11.31 6.75
N LYS A 54 -4.98 -12.13 7.67
CA LYS A 54 -6.03 -13.11 7.34
C LYS A 54 -7.34 -12.44 6.90
N ILE A 55 -7.71 -11.33 7.54
CA ILE A 55 -8.87 -10.54 7.10
C ILE A 55 -8.60 -9.93 5.72
N ALA A 56 -7.40 -9.42 5.46
CA ALA A 56 -7.02 -8.86 4.17
C ALA A 56 -7.07 -9.90 3.03
N GLU A 57 -6.55 -11.10 3.28
CA GLU A 57 -6.63 -12.24 2.35
C GLU A 57 -8.09 -12.54 2.00
N GLU A 58 -8.98 -12.69 2.99
CA GLU A 58 -10.40 -12.96 2.75
C GLU A 58 -11.11 -11.85 1.97
N VAL A 59 -10.73 -10.58 2.21
CA VAL A 59 -11.25 -9.44 1.44
C VAL A 59 -10.82 -9.55 -0.02
N LEU A 60 -9.54 -9.85 -0.27
CA LEU A 60 -9.01 -9.97 -1.63
C LEU A 60 -9.54 -11.22 -2.33
N GLU A 61 -9.75 -12.34 -1.63
CA GLU A 61 -10.40 -13.53 -2.19
C GLU A 61 -11.85 -13.22 -2.60
N LYS A 62 -12.59 -12.47 -1.77
CA LYS A 62 -13.98 -12.12 -2.05
C LYS A 62 -14.13 -11.16 -3.25
N PHE A 63 -13.22 -10.20 -3.41
CA PHE A 63 -13.35 -9.13 -4.41
C PHE A 63 -12.36 -9.24 -5.57
N GLY A 64 -11.42 -10.19 -5.52
CA GLY A 64 -10.44 -10.54 -6.55
C GLY A 64 -9.23 -9.60 -6.66
N SER A 65 -9.41 -8.29 -6.47
CA SER A 65 -8.32 -7.29 -6.57
C SER A 65 -8.71 -5.97 -5.92
N PHE A 66 -7.75 -5.04 -5.75
CA PHE A 66 -8.06 -3.66 -5.35
C PHE A 66 -9.06 -2.96 -6.28
N LYS A 67 -8.95 -3.20 -7.60
CA LYS A 67 -9.93 -2.69 -8.58
C LYS A 67 -11.32 -3.28 -8.32
N GLY A 68 -11.38 -4.57 -8.05
CA GLY A 68 -12.61 -5.26 -7.68
C GLY A 68 -13.24 -4.63 -6.43
N MET A 69 -12.44 -4.41 -5.39
CA MET A 69 -12.88 -3.76 -4.14
C MET A 69 -13.40 -2.34 -4.37
N ALA A 70 -12.68 -1.50 -5.13
CA ALA A 70 -13.02 -0.09 -5.35
C ALA A 70 -14.38 0.09 -6.05
N SER A 71 -14.85 -0.92 -6.78
CA SER A 71 -16.16 -0.90 -7.45
C SER A 71 -17.34 -1.34 -6.57
N GLN A 72 -17.09 -1.77 -5.32
CA GLN A 72 -18.11 -2.39 -4.48
C GLN A 72 -18.72 -1.41 -3.47
N PRO A 73 -20.03 -1.53 -3.16
CA PRO A 73 -20.65 -0.73 -2.12
C PRO A 73 -20.14 -1.17 -0.74
N LEU A 74 -19.92 -0.22 0.18
CA LEU A 74 -19.35 -0.47 1.52
C LEU A 74 -20.10 -1.55 2.31
N ARG A 75 -21.42 -1.67 2.14
CA ARG A 75 -22.23 -2.73 2.76
C ARG A 75 -21.75 -4.15 2.47
N LYS A 76 -21.09 -4.39 1.32
CA LYS A 76 -20.55 -5.69 0.94
C LYS A 76 -19.34 -6.09 1.79
N PHE A 77 -18.61 -5.10 2.32
CA PHE A 77 -17.47 -5.31 3.21
C PHE A 77 -17.93 -5.70 4.63
N LEU A 78 -19.10 -5.21 5.07
CA LEU A 78 -19.69 -5.59 6.37
C LEU A 78 -20.04 -7.08 6.47
N GLU A 79 -20.19 -7.76 5.33
CA GLU A 79 -20.40 -9.21 5.28
C GLU A 79 -19.13 -10.00 5.69
N ILE A 80 -17.97 -9.35 5.83
CA ILE A 80 -16.69 -9.98 6.21
C ILE A 80 -16.48 -9.84 7.72
N LYS A 81 -16.39 -10.98 8.41
CA LYS A 81 -16.20 -11.02 9.86
C LYS A 81 -14.87 -10.39 10.26
N GLY A 82 -14.92 -9.46 11.21
CA GLY A 82 -13.73 -8.74 11.69
C GLY A 82 -13.46 -7.41 10.97
N LEU A 83 -14.28 -7.05 9.98
CA LEU A 83 -14.21 -5.81 9.22
C LEU A 83 -15.39 -4.88 9.56
N GLY A 84 -15.30 -4.19 10.69
CA GLY A 84 -16.30 -3.21 11.12
C GLY A 84 -16.13 -1.83 10.47
N ASP A 85 -17.07 -0.92 10.73
CA ASP A 85 -17.16 0.40 10.09
C ASP A 85 -15.85 1.18 10.06
N VAL A 86 -15.13 1.26 11.18
CA VAL A 86 -13.86 1.99 11.26
C VAL A 86 -12.83 1.49 10.25
N LYS A 87 -12.73 0.18 10.06
CA LYS A 87 -11.78 -0.44 9.12
C LYS A 87 -12.23 -0.23 7.68
N ILE A 88 -13.53 -0.33 7.42
CA ILE A 88 -14.13 -0.10 6.10
C ILE A 88 -13.93 1.36 5.67
N ILE A 89 -14.21 2.32 6.56
CA ILE A 89 -14.04 3.75 6.30
C ILE A 89 -12.57 4.07 5.99
N ARG A 90 -11.61 3.46 6.71
CA ARG A 90 -10.18 3.62 6.42
C ARG A 90 -9.81 3.15 5.02
N ILE A 91 -10.30 1.98 4.61
CA ILE A 91 -10.06 1.45 3.25
C ILE A 91 -10.70 2.37 2.20
N ALA A 92 -11.96 2.78 2.41
CA ALA A 92 -12.67 3.66 1.50
C ALA A 92 -11.96 5.02 1.34
N ALA A 93 -11.49 5.60 2.44
CA ALA A 93 -10.72 6.84 2.41
C ALA A 93 -9.40 6.69 1.64
N ALA A 94 -8.67 5.59 1.82
CA ALA A 94 -7.45 5.32 1.08
C ALA A 94 -7.69 5.24 -0.44
N PHE A 95 -8.77 4.57 -0.87
CA PHE A 95 -9.13 4.49 -2.29
C PHE A 95 -9.57 5.84 -2.85
N GLU A 96 -10.35 6.62 -2.12
CA GLU A 96 -10.76 7.96 -2.54
C GLU A 96 -9.54 8.88 -2.71
N ILE A 97 -8.57 8.82 -1.79
CA ILE A 97 -7.30 9.57 -1.91
C ILE A 97 -6.55 9.15 -3.17
N ALA A 98 -6.39 7.84 -3.40
CA ALA A 98 -5.71 7.33 -4.59
C ALA A 98 -6.40 7.79 -5.89
N GLN A 99 -7.73 7.75 -5.94
CA GLN A 99 -8.50 8.23 -7.10
C GLN A 99 -8.33 9.73 -7.33
N ARG A 100 -8.35 10.56 -6.27
CA ARG A 100 -8.13 12.01 -6.41
C ARG A 100 -6.75 12.33 -6.96
N ILE A 101 -5.71 11.66 -6.47
CA ILE A 101 -4.34 11.83 -6.96
C ILE A 101 -4.27 11.43 -8.44
N LEU A 102 -4.81 10.27 -8.82
CA LEU A 102 -4.81 9.80 -10.20
C LEU A 102 -5.53 10.79 -11.13
N ASN A 103 -6.69 11.30 -10.71
CA ASN A 103 -7.45 12.27 -11.50
C ASN A 103 -6.69 13.60 -11.70
N ILE A 104 -5.92 14.05 -10.71
CA ILE A 104 -5.08 15.25 -10.84
C ILE A 104 -3.96 14.99 -11.85
N VAL A 105 -3.23 13.88 -11.69
CA VAL A 105 -2.10 13.52 -12.56
C VAL A 105 -2.56 13.35 -14.01
N LEU A 106 -3.70 12.69 -14.24
CA LEU A 106 -4.22 12.50 -15.59
C LEU A 106 -4.67 13.83 -16.23
N LYS A 107 -5.29 14.73 -15.46
CA LYS A 107 -5.68 16.05 -15.96
C LYS A 107 -4.48 16.90 -16.34
N SER A 108 -3.44 16.94 -15.50
CA SER A 108 -2.24 17.72 -15.81
C SER A 108 -1.58 17.25 -17.11
N HIS A 109 -1.48 15.93 -17.33
CA HIS A 109 -0.92 15.39 -18.57
C HIS A 109 -1.75 15.70 -19.82
N LEU A 110 -3.08 15.77 -19.68
CA LEU A 110 -3.97 16.15 -20.79
C LEU A 110 -3.88 17.64 -21.11
N GLU A 111 -3.78 18.48 -20.08
CA GLU A 111 -3.56 19.93 -20.22
C GLU A 111 -2.22 20.20 -20.92
N ASP A 112 -1.13 19.57 -20.45
CA ASP A 112 0.21 19.69 -21.06
C ASP A 112 0.21 19.29 -22.54
N TYR A 113 -0.52 18.22 -22.90
CA TYR A 113 -0.62 17.75 -24.28
C TYR A 113 -1.40 18.70 -25.18
N GLU A 114 -2.56 19.20 -24.72
CA GLU A 114 -3.34 20.15 -25.52
C GLU A 114 -2.62 21.49 -25.66
N ASP A 115 -1.89 21.94 -24.64
CA ASP A 115 -1.04 23.13 -24.72
C ASP A 115 0.07 22.96 -25.76
N TRP A 116 0.85 21.88 -25.67
CA TRP A 116 1.88 21.53 -26.66
C TRP A 116 1.33 21.48 -28.09
N LYS A 117 0.16 20.85 -28.28
CA LYS A 117 -0.48 20.70 -29.58
C LYS A 117 -0.92 22.05 -30.14
N ASN A 118 -1.49 22.92 -29.31
CA ASN A 118 -1.93 24.25 -29.70
C ASN A 118 -0.76 25.17 -30.06
N GLU A 119 0.37 25.06 -29.36
CA GLU A 119 1.61 25.78 -29.70
C GLU A 119 2.18 25.34 -31.06
N ARG A 120 2.14 24.02 -31.35
CA ARG A 120 2.64 23.48 -32.63
C ARG A 120 1.77 23.86 -33.82
N LEU A 121 0.45 23.94 -33.65
CA LEU A 121 -0.43 24.44 -34.72
C LEU A 121 -0.22 25.93 -35.00
N LYS A 122 0.11 26.74 -33.99
CA LYS A 122 0.37 28.18 -34.15
C LYS A 122 1.72 28.47 -34.81
N SER A 123 2.69 27.56 -34.78
CA SER A 123 4.01 27.75 -35.38
C SER A 123 4.11 27.25 -36.83
N GLU A 124 3.08 26.58 -37.34
CA GLU A 124 2.99 26.08 -38.72
C GLU A 124 2.14 26.99 -39.65
N ILE A 125 1.62 28.12 -39.15
CA ILE A 125 0.83 29.14 -39.88
C ILE A 125 1.62 30.45 -39.94
#